data_AF-A0A951BGA3-F1
#
_entry.id   AF-A0A951BGA3-F1
#
_cell.length_a   1.000
_cell.length_b   1.000
_cell.length_c   1.000
_cell.angle_alpha   90.00
_cell.angle_beta   90.00
_cell.angle_gamma   90.00
#
_symmetry.space_group_name_H-M   'P 1'
#
loop_
_entity.id
_entity.type
_entity.pdbx_description
1 polymer ?
#
loop_
_entity_poly.entity_id
_entity_poly.type
_entity_poly.pdbx_seq_one_letter_code
_entity_poly.pdbx_strand_id
1 'polypeptide(L)'
;MRIIGILFRPPLAIARLGGADTPMDSYVWRTDPTVHGAARTVIEPAVSFEVLPDGSLSPFVPSVIRFRDRGRLRPVAPFFELWARVQYGVEDARNDGGSDAPAPGSETEVPLTGELLTRVGARRSDVVYGVRVANRKAARRTGDESNGFTAVVQVQGDDVTPHPLLASSPPSPGGTPLVWPEHPV
;
A
#
# COMPACT_ATOMS: atom_id res chain seq x y z
N MET A 1 22.51 15.99 3.56
CA MET A 1 21.90 14.99 2.66
C MET A 1 20.62 15.60 2.13
N ARG A 2 20.20 15.31 0.89
CA ARG A 2 19.00 15.92 0.29
C ARG A 2 18.07 14.87 -0.30
N ILE A 3 16.76 14.96 -0.03
CA ILE A 3 15.74 14.17 -0.73
C ILE A 3 15.51 14.79 -2.11
N ILE A 4 15.62 13.96 -3.16
CA ILE A 4 15.46 14.36 -4.58
C ILE A 4 14.35 13.58 -5.28
N GLY A 5 13.66 12.69 -4.57
CA GLY A 5 12.52 11.95 -5.08
C GLY A 5 11.85 11.13 -3.98
N ILE A 6 10.58 10.80 -4.20
CA ILE A 6 9.79 9.94 -3.33
C ILE A 6 9.10 8.90 -4.23
N LEU A 7 9.07 7.65 -3.79
CA LEU A 7 8.47 6.54 -4.52
C LEU A 7 7.85 5.51 -3.57
N PHE A 8 6.90 4.73 -4.09
CA PHE A 8 6.36 3.58 -3.37
C PHE A 8 7.07 2.29 -3.77
N ARG A 9 7.24 1.38 -2.81
CA ARG A 9 7.62 -0.01 -3.05
C ARG A 9 6.58 -0.96 -2.43
N PRO A 10 6.06 -1.96 -3.18
CA PRO A 10 6.22 -2.08 -4.63
C PRO A 10 5.54 -0.90 -5.36
N PRO A 11 5.93 -0.57 -6.61
CA PRO A 11 5.26 0.48 -7.38
C PRO A 11 3.84 0.09 -7.81
N LEU A 12 3.49 -1.20 -7.69
CA LEU A 12 2.19 -1.77 -7.98
C LEU A 12 1.94 -2.94 -7.02
N ALA A 13 0.75 -2.99 -6.44
CA ALA A 13 0.29 -4.13 -5.68
C ALA A 13 -1.12 -4.55 -6.12
N ILE A 14 -1.48 -5.79 -5.81
CA ILE A 14 -2.77 -6.38 -6.19
C ILE A 14 -3.56 -6.68 -4.92
N ALA A 15 -4.65 -5.95 -4.73
CA ALA A 15 -5.65 -6.26 -3.71
C ALA A 15 -6.70 -7.25 -4.25
N ARG A 16 -7.42 -7.92 -3.36
CA ARG A 16 -8.58 -8.75 -3.71
C ARG A 16 -9.76 -8.42 -2.80
N LEU A 17 -10.94 -8.35 -3.41
CA LEU A 17 -12.19 -8.10 -2.69
C LEU A 17 -12.46 -9.22 -1.68
N GLY A 18 -12.94 -8.82 -0.51
CA GLY A 18 -13.40 -9.69 0.56
C GLY A 18 -14.34 -8.91 1.46
N GLY A 19 -15.30 -9.60 2.05
CA GLY A 19 -16.31 -8.98 2.92
C GLY A 19 -16.02 -9.12 4.41
N ALA A 20 -14.96 -9.84 4.79
CA ALA A 20 -14.55 -9.96 6.18
C ALA A 20 -13.70 -8.76 6.63
N ASP A 21 -13.73 -8.48 7.93
CA ASP A 21 -13.01 -7.35 8.52
C ASP A 21 -11.51 -7.66 8.72
N THR A 22 -11.14 -8.94 8.79
CA THR A 22 -9.75 -9.39 8.89
C THR A 22 -9.17 -9.64 7.50
N PRO A 23 -8.04 -9.00 7.12
CA PRO A 23 -7.32 -9.30 5.90
C PRO A 23 -6.81 -10.74 5.84
N MET A 24 -6.56 -11.22 4.62
CA MET A 24 -5.93 -12.51 4.36
C MET A 24 -4.49 -12.50 4.87
N ASP A 25 -4.10 -13.55 5.58
CA ASP A 25 -2.72 -13.75 5.97
C ASP A 25 -1.84 -14.04 4.73
N SER A 26 -0.58 -13.63 4.77
CA SER A 26 0.39 -13.88 3.70
C SER A 26 0.71 -15.36 3.58
N TYR A 27 0.83 -15.85 2.35
CA TYR A 27 1.29 -17.19 2.04
C TYR A 27 2.07 -17.22 0.73
N VAL A 28 2.87 -18.26 0.54
CA VAL A 28 3.65 -18.49 -0.68
C VAL A 28 3.26 -19.82 -1.29
N TRP A 29 3.33 -19.89 -2.63
CA TRP A 29 3.21 -21.15 -3.34
C TRP A 29 4.51 -21.93 -3.24
N ARG A 30 4.37 -23.23 -2.98
CA ARG A 30 5.47 -24.19 -2.85
C ARG A 30 5.09 -25.49 -3.52
N THR A 31 6.11 -26.29 -3.80
CA THR A 31 5.93 -27.67 -4.20
C THR A 31 6.03 -28.53 -2.95
N ASP A 32 5.05 -29.41 -2.72
CA ASP A 32 5.06 -30.34 -1.60
C ASP A 32 6.34 -31.21 -1.67
N PRO A 33 7.25 -31.08 -0.68
CA PRO A 33 8.54 -31.75 -0.71
C PRO A 33 8.45 -33.22 -0.27
N THR A 34 7.29 -33.67 0.20
CA THR A 34 7.13 -35.02 0.74
C THR A 34 6.98 -36.06 -0.37
N VAL A 35 7.42 -37.30 -0.10
CA VAL A 35 7.28 -38.43 -1.04
C VAL A 35 5.80 -38.70 -1.39
N HIS A 36 4.89 -38.49 -0.45
CA HIS A 36 3.44 -38.61 -0.67
C HIS A 36 2.82 -37.36 -1.32
N GLY A 37 3.54 -36.24 -1.29
CA GLY A 37 3.15 -34.97 -1.89
C GLY A 37 3.05 -35.01 -3.40
N ALA A 38 3.85 -35.88 -4.05
CA ALA A 38 3.87 -36.04 -5.51
C ALA A 38 4.07 -34.71 -6.26
N ALA A 39 4.90 -33.81 -5.72
CA ALA A 39 5.16 -32.49 -6.26
C ALA A 39 3.90 -31.62 -6.48
N ARG A 40 2.86 -31.83 -5.68
CA ARG A 40 1.65 -30.99 -5.72
C ARG A 40 1.98 -29.55 -5.32
N THR A 41 1.30 -28.60 -5.96
CA THR A 41 1.33 -27.20 -5.56
C THR A 41 0.56 -27.03 -4.25
N VAL A 42 1.24 -26.56 -3.22
CA VAL A 42 0.70 -26.28 -1.88
C VAL A 42 0.95 -24.82 -1.50
N ILE A 43 0.26 -24.35 -0.46
CA ILE A 43 0.50 -23.05 0.15
C ILE A 43 1.19 -23.23 1.49
N GLU A 44 2.15 -22.35 1.78
CA GLU A 44 2.80 -22.27 3.09
C GLU A 44 2.59 -20.87 3.67
N PRO A 45 2.29 -20.77 4.98
CA PRO A 45 2.33 -19.51 5.71
C PRO A 45 3.59 -18.69 5.47
N ALA A 46 3.42 -17.39 5.31
CA ALA A 46 4.51 -16.42 5.24
C ALA A 46 4.31 -15.32 6.28
N VAL A 47 5.34 -14.50 6.46
CA VAL A 47 5.27 -13.34 7.36
C VAL A 47 4.09 -12.46 6.97
N SER A 48 3.22 -12.25 7.94
CA SER A 48 2.02 -11.43 7.90
C SER A 48 2.16 -10.32 8.91
N PHE A 49 1.34 -9.28 8.80
CA PHE A 49 1.38 -8.13 9.69
C PHE A 49 0.02 -7.90 10.34
N GLU A 50 0.03 -7.71 11.65
CA GLU A 50 -1.07 -7.10 12.38
C GLU A 50 -0.84 -5.59 12.44
N VAL A 51 -1.85 -4.81 12.06
CA VAL A 51 -1.83 -3.35 12.23
C VAL A 51 -2.29 -3.05 13.65
N LEU A 52 -1.38 -2.53 14.47
CA LEU A 52 -1.65 -2.18 15.86
C LEU A 52 -2.47 -0.87 15.95
N PRO A 53 -3.12 -0.58 17.11
CA PRO A 53 -3.94 0.62 17.26
C PRO A 53 -3.22 1.95 17.01
N ASP A 54 -1.89 1.98 17.14
CA ASP A 54 -1.04 3.15 16.88
C ASP A 54 -0.55 3.23 15.42
N GLY A 55 -1.03 2.33 14.54
CA GLY A 55 -0.64 2.23 13.14
C GLY A 55 0.68 1.51 12.87
N SER A 56 1.39 1.06 13.92
CA SER A 56 2.59 0.25 13.74
C SER A 56 2.25 -1.18 13.30
N LEU A 57 3.23 -1.90 12.76
CA LEU A 57 3.06 -3.26 12.25
C LEU A 57 3.76 -4.26 13.17
N SER A 58 3.02 -5.30 13.59
CA SER A 58 3.57 -6.44 14.32
C SER A 58 3.69 -7.66 13.39
N PRO A 59 4.90 -8.16 13.10
CA PRO A 59 5.09 -9.33 12.24
C PRO A 59 4.72 -10.62 12.96
N PHE A 60 4.05 -11.53 12.26
CA PHE A 60 3.79 -12.89 12.73
C PHE A 60 3.74 -13.89 11.57
N VAL A 61 3.87 -15.18 11.86
CA VAL A 61 3.64 -16.26 10.88
C VAL A 61 2.44 -17.06 11.37
N PRO A 62 1.34 -17.15 10.60
CA PRO A 62 0.16 -17.90 11.05
C PRO A 62 0.44 -19.40 11.04
N SER A 63 -0.11 -20.11 12.03
CA SER A 63 -0.04 -21.58 12.04
C SER A 63 -0.98 -22.23 11.02
N VAL A 64 -2.02 -21.52 10.59
CA VAL A 64 -3.03 -21.99 9.62
C VAL A 64 -3.49 -20.81 8.75
N ILE A 65 -3.53 -21.01 7.42
CA ILE A 65 -4.12 -20.03 6.50
C ILE A 65 -5.64 -20.18 6.47
N ARG A 66 -6.35 -19.09 6.78
CA ARG A 66 -7.82 -19.04 6.76
C ARG A 66 -8.31 -18.09 5.67
N PHE A 67 -8.99 -18.64 4.67
CA PHE A 67 -9.51 -17.83 3.57
C PHE A 67 -10.82 -17.08 3.88
N ARG A 68 -11.49 -17.48 4.96
CA ARG A 68 -12.78 -16.93 5.37
C ARG A 68 -12.77 -16.62 6.85
N ASP A 69 -13.56 -15.61 7.20
CA ASP A 69 -13.93 -15.32 8.57
C ASP A 69 -15.44 -15.03 8.64
N ARG A 70 -16.12 -15.69 9.59
CA ARG A 70 -17.58 -15.63 9.77
C ARG A 70 -18.37 -15.78 8.46
N GLY A 71 -17.96 -16.74 7.62
CA GLY A 71 -18.58 -17.04 6.32
C GLY A 71 -18.19 -16.09 5.17
N ARG A 72 -17.56 -14.94 5.45
CA ARG A 72 -17.14 -13.94 4.46
C ARG A 72 -15.70 -14.22 4.01
N LEU A 73 -15.38 -13.92 2.76
CA LEU A 73 -14.00 -14.02 2.24
C LEU A 73 -13.15 -12.93 2.89
N ARG A 74 -11.93 -13.29 3.33
CA ARG A 74 -10.94 -12.31 3.77
C ARG A 74 -10.37 -11.54 2.56
N PRO A 75 -10.34 -10.20 2.57
CA PRO A 75 -9.74 -9.43 1.50
C PRO A 75 -8.23 -9.60 1.48
N VAL A 76 -7.59 -9.50 0.31
CA VAL A 76 -6.12 -9.34 0.23
C VAL A 76 -5.83 -7.85 0.28
N ALA A 77 -5.15 -7.40 1.34
CA ALA A 77 -4.81 -6.01 1.59
C ALA A 77 -3.27 -5.84 1.51
N PRO A 78 -2.73 -5.29 0.41
CA PRO A 78 -1.30 -5.09 0.27
C PRO A 78 -0.81 -3.88 1.06
N PHE A 79 0.45 -3.94 1.50
CA PHE A 79 1.17 -2.80 2.04
C PHE A 79 2.02 -2.14 0.95
N PHE A 80 2.21 -0.83 1.09
CA PHE A 80 3.18 -0.05 0.35
C PHE A 80 4.13 0.59 1.35
N GLU A 81 5.43 0.55 1.04
CA GLU A 81 6.44 1.28 1.75
C GLU A 81 6.73 2.58 1.00
N LEU A 82 6.87 3.67 1.74
CA LEU A 82 7.32 4.94 1.19
C LEU A 82 8.84 5.00 1.24
N TRP A 83 9.47 5.27 0.11
CA TRP A 83 10.91 5.35 -0.06
C TRP A 83 11.31 6.72 -0.58
N ALA A 84 12.50 7.16 -0.21
CA ALA A 84 13.12 8.39 -0.67
C ALA A 84 14.34 8.07 -1.53
N ARG A 85 14.45 8.76 -2.67
CA ARG A 85 15.71 8.87 -3.38
C ARG A 85 16.48 10.05 -2.77
N VAL A 86 17.67 9.78 -2.23
CA VAL A 86 18.50 10.77 -1.53
C VAL A 86 19.81 10.98 -2.28
N GLN A 87 20.30 12.21 -2.26
CA GLN A 87 21.62 12.60 -2.74
C GLN A 87 22.49 13.03 -1.55
N TYR A 88 23.70 12.46 -1.44
CA TYR A 88 24.63 12.77 -0.36
C TYR A 88 25.48 14.00 -0.67
N GLY A 89 25.62 14.90 0.31
CA GLY A 89 26.54 16.01 0.26
C GLY A 89 27.95 15.61 0.71
N VAL A 90 28.88 16.56 0.63
CA VAL A 90 30.28 16.35 1.03
C VAL A 90 30.41 16.06 2.53
N GLU A 91 29.58 16.68 3.36
CA GLU A 91 29.61 16.51 4.82
C GLU A 91 28.97 15.19 5.26
N ASP A 92 27.92 14.74 4.58
CA ASP A 92 27.25 13.47 4.90
C ASP A 92 28.15 12.27 4.64
N ALA A 93 28.90 12.31 3.53
CA ALA A 93 29.87 11.29 3.14
C ALA A 93 31.01 11.10 4.17
N ARG A 94 31.26 12.10 5.02
CA ARG A 94 32.32 12.06 6.05
C ARG A 94 31.84 11.49 7.38
N ASN A 95 30.56 11.66 7.70
CA ASN A 95 30.00 11.22 8.99
C ASN A 95 29.67 9.73 9.01
N ASP A 96 29.51 9.08 7.85
CA ASP A 96 29.22 7.64 7.77
C ASP A 96 30.46 6.76 7.98
N GLY A 97 31.68 7.33 8.04
CA GLY A 97 32.91 6.86 8.71
C GLY A 97 33.48 5.46 8.37
N GLY A 98 32.75 4.61 7.66
CA GLY A 98 33.14 3.27 7.24
C GLY A 98 33.54 3.23 5.76
N SER A 99 34.14 2.13 5.33
CA SER A 99 34.51 1.88 3.92
C SER A 99 33.32 1.91 2.96
N ASP A 100 32.09 1.89 3.48
CA ASP A 100 30.83 1.91 2.73
C ASP A 100 30.14 3.29 2.75
N ALA A 101 30.82 4.34 3.25
CA ALA A 101 30.25 5.68 3.25
C ALA A 101 29.96 6.16 1.81
N PRO A 102 28.77 6.70 1.53
CA PRO A 102 28.37 7.08 0.18
C PRO A 102 29.23 8.24 -0.32
N ALA A 103 29.71 8.16 -1.56
CA ALA A 103 30.49 9.23 -2.18
C ALA A 103 29.66 10.52 -2.30
N PRO A 104 30.25 11.71 -2.17
CA PRO A 104 29.55 12.97 -2.41
C PRO A 104 28.91 12.99 -3.81
N GLY A 105 27.66 13.42 -3.88
CA GLY A 105 26.86 13.46 -5.10
C GLY A 105 26.23 12.12 -5.49
N SER A 106 26.56 11.01 -4.81
CA SER A 106 25.91 9.72 -5.06
C SER A 106 24.44 9.75 -4.67
N GLU A 107 23.64 8.99 -5.42
CA GLU A 107 22.20 8.81 -5.19
C GLU A 107 21.92 7.39 -4.72
N THR A 108 21.02 7.26 -3.75
CA THR A 108 20.52 5.95 -3.31
C THR A 108 19.04 6.04 -2.95
N GLU A 109 18.37 4.89 -2.91
CA GLU A 109 17.01 4.77 -2.41
C GLU A 109 17.03 4.17 -1.01
N VAL A 110 16.40 4.85 -0.05
CA VAL A 110 16.28 4.42 1.35
C VAL A 110 14.82 4.55 1.80
N PRO A 111 14.35 3.73 2.77
CA PRO A 111 13.01 3.89 3.33
C PRO A 111 12.82 5.29 3.91
N LEU A 112 11.66 5.92 3.66
CA LEU A 112 11.32 7.21 4.25
C LEU A 112 10.84 7.01 5.70
N THR A 113 11.80 6.89 6.62
CA THR A 113 11.53 6.72 8.05
C THR A 113 11.33 8.06 8.77
N GLY A 114 10.79 8.01 10.00
CA GLY A 114 10.70 9.20 10.86
C GLY A 114 12.08 9.80 11.22
N GLU A 115 13.11 8.96 11.32
CA GLU A 115 14.49 9.40 11.52
C GLU A 115 15.01 10.17 10.30
N LEU A 116 14.78 9.64 9.09
CA LEU A 116 15.16 10.31 7.85
C LEU A 116 14.45 11.67 7.70
N LEU A 117 13.15 11.73 7.99
CA LEU A 117 12.39 13.00 8.01
C LEU A 117 12.99 14.00 8.99
N THR A 118 13.28 13.57 10.22
CA THR A 118 13.86 14.43 11.25
C THR A 118 15.23 14.97 10.83
N ARG A 119 16.06 14.12 10.19
CA ARG A 119 17.39 14.49 9.69
C ARG A 119 17.34 15.60 8.63
N VAL A 120 16.26 15.68 7.86
CA VAL A 120 16.04 16.74 6.86
C VAL A 120 15.16 17.89 7.37
N GLY A 121 14.88 17.94 8.67
CA GLY A 121 14.06 18.99 9.30
C GLY A 121 12.55 18.88 9.04
N ALA A 122 12.07 17.70 8.61
CA ALA A 122 10.68 17.39 8.35
C ALA A 122 10.07 16.46 9.43
N ARG A 123 8.75 16.30 9.39
CA ARG A 123 7.96 15.47 10.30
C ARG A 123 7.01 14.59 9.50
N ARG A 124 6.42 13.58 10.15
CA ARG A 124 5.42 12.70 9.49
C ARG A 124 4.21 13.49 8.98
N SER A 125 3.79 14.52 9.71
CA SER A 125 2.72 15.45 9.33
C SER A 125 3.00 16.28 8.07
N ASP A 126 4.24 16.30 7.57
CA ASP A 126 4.58 17.00 6.32
C ASP A 126 4.38 16.09 5.09
N VAL A 127 4.09 14.80 5.30
CA VAL A 127 3.80 13.83 4.24
C VAL A 127 2.30 13.74 4.04
N VAL A 128 1.84 13.79 2.79
CA VAL A 128 0.43 13.61 2.44
C VAL A 128 0.28 12.48 1.43
N TYR A 129 -0.56 11.51 1.76
CA TYR A 129 -0.93 10.42 0.88
C TYR A 129 -2.19 10.78 0.11
N GLY A 130 -2.11 10.79 -1.22
CA GLY A 130 -3.27 10.94 -2.11
C GLY A 130 -3.67 9.58 -2.68
N VAL A 131 -4.91 9.16 -2.42
CA VAL A 131 -5.46 7.91 -2.99
C VAL A 131 -6.62 8.25 -3.92
N ARG A 132 -6.54 7.75 -5.15
CA ARG A 132 -7.62 7.83 -6.15
C ARG A 132 -7.91 6.44 -6.69
N VAL A 133 -9.14 5.99 -6.52
CA VAL A 133 -9.63 4.71 -7.06
C VAL A 133 -10.84 4.93 -7.94
N ALA A 134 -10.99 4.13 -8.99
CA ALA A 134 -12.11 4.27 -9.91
C ALA A 134 -12.53 2.93 -10.51
N ASN A 135 -13.84 2.82 -10.81
CA ASN A 135 -14.38 1.77 -11.64
C ASN A 135 -15.01 2.39 -12.89
N ARG A 136 -14.37 2.16 -14.05
CA ARG A 136 -14.83 2.66 -15.37
C ARG A 136 -15.42 1.57 -16.26
N LYS A 137 -15.75 0.42 -15.69
CA LYS A 137 -16.20 -0.76 -16.47
C LYS A 137 -17.52 -0.50 -17.20
N ALA A 138 -18.47 0.18 -16.56
CA ALA A 138 -19.76 0.51 -17.18
C ALA A 138 -19.62 1.69 -18.15
N ALA A 139 -18.96 2.79 -17.74
CA ALA A 139 -18.63 3.90 -18.65
C ALA A 139 -17.98 3.46 -19.96
N ARG A 140 -16.98 2.56 -19.91
CA ARG A 140 -16.33 2.02 -21.12
C ARG A 140 -17.31 1.27 -22.04
N ARG A 141 -18.31 0.58 -21.50
CA ARG A 141 -19.28 -0.21 -22.29
C ARG A 141 -20.37 0.66 -22.90
N THR A 142 -20.78 1.71 -22.21
CA THR A 142 -21.88 2.58 -22.64
C THR A 142 -21.40 3.78 -23.44
N GLY A 143 -20.12 4.16 -23.32
CA GLY A 143 -19.60 5.42 -23.85
C GLY A 143 -20.04 6.65 -23.06
N ASP A 144 -20.59 6.45 -21.85
CA ASP A 144 -21.11 7.51 -20.99
C ASP A 144 -20.34 7.54 -19.67
N GLU A 145 -19.61 8.62 -19.44
CA GLU A 145 -18.75 8.79 -18.26
C GLU A 145 -19.53 8.86 -16.94
N SER A 146 -20.82 9.20 -16.98
CA SER A 146 -21.68 9.17 -15.79
C SER A 146 -21.92 7.75 -15.27
N ASN A 147 -21.59 6.72 -16.06
CA ASN A 147 -21.62 5.31 -15.65
C ASN A 147 -20.29 4.83 -15.04
N GLY A 148 -19.31 5.71 -14.83
CA GLY A 148 -18.13 5.45 -14.02
C GLY A 148 -18.32 5.97 -12.60
N PHE A 149 -17.51 5.52 -11.66
CA PHE A 149 -17.46 6.10 -10.32
C PHE A 149 -16.04 6.12 -9.77
N THR A 150 -15.73 7.13 -8.95
CA THR A 150 -14.39 7.42 -8.42
C THR A 150 -14.48 7.82 -6.95
N ALA A 151 -13.54 7.35 -6.13
CA ALA A 151 -13.28 7.88 -4.79
C ALA A 151 -11.91 8.57 -4.76
N VAL A 152 -11.81 9.66 -4.01
CA VAL A 152 -10.56 10.39 -3.76
C VAL A 152 -10.47 10.70 -2.28
N VAL A 153 -9.33 10.40 -1.66
CA VAL A 153 -9.02 10.80 -0.28
C VAL A 153 -7.60 11.36 -0.21
N GLN A 154 -7.40 12.29 0.71
CA GLN A 154 -6.07 12.75 1.13
C GLN A 154 -5.90 12.47 2.61
N VAL A 155 -4.80 11.84 2.99
CA VAL A 155 -4.52 11.37 4.35
C VAL A 155 -3.17 11.93 4.77
N GLN A 156 -3.11 12.52 5.97
CA GLN A 156 -1.86 13.01 6.55
C GLN A 156 -0.95 11.86 6.98
N GLY A 157 0.36 12.05 6.94
CA GLY A 157 1.32 10.97 7.17
C GLY A 157 1.40 10.46 8.61
N ASP A 158 0.80 11.18 9.55
CA ASP A 158 0.61 10.81 10.95
C ASP A 158 -0.82 10.38 11.28
N ASP A 159 -1.73 10.37 10.30
CA ASP A 159 -3.08 9.82 10.45
C ASP A 159 -3.07 8.30 10.19
N VAL A 160 -3.28 7.55 11.27
CA VAL A 160 -3.31 6.08 11.28
C VAL A 160 -4.71 5.51 11.27
N THR A 161 -5.74 6.35 11.13
CA THR A 161 -7.13 5.91 11.16
C THR A 161 -7.55 5.30 9.82
N PRO A 162 -8.48 4.32 9.81
CA PRO A 162 -9.01 3.79 8.56
C PRO A 162 -9.86 4.83 7.82
N HIS A 163 -9.57 5.02 6.53
CA HIS A 163 -10.33 5.94 5.66
C HIS A 163 -11.16 5.16 4.64
N PRO A 164 -12.50 5.26 4.65
CA PRO A 164 -13.34 4.62 3.65
C PRO A 164 -13.17 5.30 2.28
N LEU A 165 -13.04 4.51 1.23
CA LEU A 165 -12.95 4.98 -0.15
C LEU A 165 -14.36 5.01 -0.78
N LEU A 166 -15.13 6.04 -0.42
CA LEU A 166 -16.51 6.20 -0.87
C LEU A 166 -16.55 6.85 -2.26
N ALA A 167 -17.05 6.11 -3.26
CA ALA A 167 -17.03 6.52 -4.64
C ALA A 167 -18.39 7.04 -5.13
N SER A 168 -18.36 8.03 -6.02
CA SER A 168 -19.55 8.53 -6.72
C SER A 168 -19.24 8.76 -8.21
N SER A 169 -20.29 8.85 -9.02
CA SER A 169 -20.16 9.17 -10.43
C SER A 169 -19.73 10.62 -10.65
N PRO A 170 -18.81 10.89 -11.58
CA PRO A 170 -18.43 12.26 -11.89
C PRO A 170 -19.61 13.00 -12.54
N PRO A 171 -19.72 14.32 -12.35
CA PRO A 171 -20.66 15.13 -13.12
C PRO A 171 -20.39 14.99 -14.63
N SER A 172 -21.43 14.73 -15.41
CA SER A 172 -21.34 14.63 -16.87
C SER A 172 -22.48 15.41 -17.51
N PRO A 173 -22.21 16.29 -18.51
CA PRO A 173 -23.27 17.02 -19.21
C PRO A 173 -24.27 16.05 -19.87
N GLY A 174 -25.53 16.09 -19.42
CA GLY A 174 -26.60 15.26 -19.98
C GLY A 174 -26.59 13.77 -19.56
N GLY A 175 -25.60 13.34 -18.75
CA GLY A 175 -25.53 11.99 -18.19
C GLY A 175 -26.24 11.90 -16.84
N THR A 176 -26.96 10.79 -16.59
CA THR A 176 -27.52 10.50 -15.26
C THR A 176 -26.52 9.67 -14.47
N PRO A 177 -26.10 10.08 -13.26
CA PRO A 177 -25.09 9.37 -12.50
C PRO A 177 -25.55 7.95 -12.14
N LEU A 178 -24.67 6.97 -12.36
CA LEU A 178 -24.88 5.60 -11.92
C LEU A 178 -24.79 5.45 -10.40
N VAL A 179 -23.89 6.22 -9.78
CA VAL A 179 -23.72 6.31 -8.32
C VAL A 179 -23.85 7.76 -7.90
N TRP A 180 -24.86 8.04 -7.09
CA TRP A 180 -25.17 9.39 -6.61
C TRP A 180 -24.20 9.80 -5.48
N PRO A 181 -23.71 11.06 -5.46
CA PRO A 181 -22.88 11.57 -4.37
C PRO A 181 -23.50 11.44 -2.98
N GLU A 182 -24.83 11.49 -2.88
CA GLU A 182 -25.60 11.36 -1.65
C GLU A 182 -25.68 9.91 -1.16
N HIS A 183 -25.38 8.95 -2.03
CA HIS A 183 -25.41 7.51 -1.77
C HIS A 183 -24.16 6.84 -2.36
N PRO A 184 -22.95 7.18 -1.87
CA PRO A 184 -21.72 6.65 -2.42
C PRO A 184 -21.55 5.16 -2.10
N VAL A 185 -20.70 4.48 -2.88
CA VAL A 185 -20.40 3.04 -2.75
C VAL A 185 -18.94 2.75 -2.47
#